data_AF-A0A0N0HKU8-F1
#
_entry.id   AF-A0A0N0HKU8-F1
#
_cell.length_a   1.000
_cell.length_b   1.000
_cell.length_c   1.000
_cell.angle_alpha   90.00
_cell.angle_beta   90.00
_cell.angle_gamma   90.00
#
_symmetry.space_group_name_H-M   'P 1'
#
loop_
_entity.id
_entity.type
_entity.pdbx_description
1 polymer ?
#
loop_
_entity_poly.entity_id
_entity_poly.type
_entity_poly.pdbx_seq_one_letter_code
_entity_poly.pdbx_strand_id
1 'polypeptide(L)'
;MTAIDFTRGRLSLDDVDHPLDDFTRQAAANYTRLRHERWPRTRNPHLFISSQTAHTRTPVTIGWMQPLLRGLPVTAQRLREDRILEEAAVTGADPQHLCAVFNITPETGLRYIRYFQRGMDQPTHNQQG
;
A
#
# COMPACT_ATOMS: atom_id res chain seq x y z
N MET A 1 -11.66 -11.99 0.58
CA MET A 1 -11.50 -12.01 2.06
C MET A 1 -10.01 -11.80 2.35
N THR A 2 -9.60 -10.74 3.04
CA THR A 2 -8.16 -10.41 3.18
C THR A 2 -7.46 -11.33 4.17
N ALA A 3 -6.38 -11.98 3.77
CA ALA A 3 -5.52 -12.77 4.65
C ALA A 3 -4.07 -12.28 4.55
N ILE A 4 -3.42 -12.05 5.69
CA ILE A 4 -1.97 -11.81 5.73
C ILE A 4 -1.27 -13.10 6.16
N ASP A 5 -0.38 -13.59 5.30
CA ASP A 5 0.61 -14.60 5.67
C ASP A 5 1.87 -13.86 6.17
N PHE A 6 2.00 -13.72 7.49
CA PHE A 6 3.16 -13.06 8.10
C PHE A 6 4.46 -13.85 7.92
N THR A 7 4.37 -15.17 7.78
CA THR A 7 5.52 -16.06 7.59
C THR A 7 6.10 -15.88 6.19
N ARG A 8 5.25 -15.85 5.17
CA ARG A 8 5.66 -15.57 3.78
C ARG A 8 5.80 -14.09 3.48
N GLY A 9 5.23 -13.23 4.31
CA GLY A 9 5.17 -11.77 4.13
C GLY A 9 4.37 -11.45 2.90
N ARG A 10 3.18 -12.01 2.85
CA ARG A 10 2.29 -11.82 1.72
C ARG A 10 0.92 -11.40 2.19
N LEU A 11 0.32 -10.50 1.42
CA LEU A 11 -1.02 -10.02 1.61
C LEU A 11 -1.86 -10.56 0.46
N SER A 12 -2.71 -11.54 0.77
CA SER A 12 -3.65 -12.11 -0.19
C SER A 12 -4.92 -11.28 -0.18
N LEU A 13 -5.15 -10.55 -1.27
CA LEU A 13 -6.35 -9.79 -1.57
C LEU A 13 -7.06 -10.45 -2.74
N ASP A 14 -8.08 -11.25 -2.41
CA ASP A 14 -8.82 -12.05 -3.37
C ASP A 14 -7.87 -12.92 -4.21
N ASP A 15 -7.75 -12.72 -5.52
CA ASP A 15 -6.85 -13.50 -6.38
C ASP A 15 -5.43 -12.91 -6.49
N VAL A 16 -5.13 -11.82 -5.76
CA VAL A 16 -3.85 -11.12 -5.85
C VAL A 16 -3.01 -11.35 -4.60
N ASP A 17 -1.80 -11.85 -4.80
CA ASP A 17 -0.84 -12.13 -3.74
C ASP A 17 0.27 -11.08 -3.74
N HIS A 18 0.16 -10.09 -2.85
CA HIS A 18 1.09 -8.96 -2.77
C HIS A 18 2.26 -9.27 -1.83
N PRO A 19 3.51 -9.17 -2.29
CA PRO A 19 4.65 -9.23 -1.37
C PRO A 19 4.66 -8.02 -0.44
N LEU A 20 4.96 -8.27 0.84
CA LEU A 20 5.19 -7.26 1.85
C LEU A 20 6.70 -7.14 2.05
N ASP A 21 7.22 -5.94 1.92
CA ASP A 21 8.58 -5.63 2.37
C ASP A 21 8.70 -5.81 3.90
N ASP A 22 9.93 -5.91 4.39
CA ASP A 22 10.20 -6.23 5.80
C ASP A 22 9.60 -5.21 6.77
N PHE A 23 9.60 -3.92 6.40
CA PHE A 23 9.02 -2.87 7.22
C PHE A 23 7.49 -3.03 7.30
N THR A 24 6.82 -3.22 6.16
CA THR A 24 5.36 -3.42 6.11
C THR A 24 4.96 -4.71 6.83
N ARG A 25 5.72 -5.80 6.66
CA ARG A 25 5.51 -7.07 7.36
C ARG A 25 5.59 -6.88 8.87
N GLN A 26 6.62 -6.20 9.37
CA GLN A 26 6.80 -5.95 10.80
C GLN A 26 5.69 -5.04 11.36
N ALA A 27 5.31 -3.99 10.63
CA ALA A 27 4.23 -3.10 11.02
C ALA A 27 2.89 -3.84 11.13
N ALA A 28 2.58 -4.71 10.16
CA ALA A 28 1.37 -5.51 10.16
C ALA A 28 1.35 -6.56 11.29
N ALA A 29 2.52 -7.17 11.61
CA ALA A 29 2.65 -8.09 12.74
C ALA A 29 2.43 -7.37 14.09
N ASN A 30 3.05 -6.19 14.25
CA ASN A 30 2.88 -5.34 15.44
C ASN A 30 1.42 -4.92 15.62
N TYR A 31 0.75 -4.51 14.54
CA TYR A 31 -0.66 -4.15 14.57
C TYR A 31 -1.55 -5.34 14.94
N THR A 32 -1.29 -6.52 14.39
CA THR A 32 -2.04 -7.75 14.71
C THR A 32 -1.96 -8.08 16.20
N ARG A 33 -0.77 -7.97 16.79
CA ARG A 33 -0.58 -8.14 18.24
C ARG A 33 -1.37 -7.11 19.05
N LEU A 34 -1.23 -5.82 18.73
CA LEU A 34 -1.98 -4.74 19.39
C LEU A 34 -3.50 -4.96 19.31
N ARG A 35 -3.99 -5.41 18.15
CA ARG A 35 -5.40 -5.73 17.90
C ARG A 35 -5.88 -6.85 18.81
N HIS A 36 -5.11 -7.93 18.94
CA HIS A 36 -5.44 -9.05 19.83
C HIS A 36 -5.40 -8.66 21.31
N GLU A 37 -4.42 -7.86 21.74
CA GLU A 37 -4.33 -7.36 23.11
C GLU A 37 -5.53 -6.45 23.46
N ARG A 38 -5.92 -5.56 22.54
CA ARG A 38 -6.98 -4.57 22.77
C ARG A 38 -8.39 -5.15 22.63
N TRP A 39 -8.60 -6.08 21.72
CA TRP A 39 -9.90 -6.71 21.47
C TRP A 39 -9.79 -8.25 21.40
N PRO A 40 -9.46 -8.92 22.53
CA PRO A 40 -9.14 -10.35 22.53
C PRO A 40 -10.31 -11.26 22.10
N ARG A 41 -11.55 -10.77 22.19
CA ARG A 41 -12.76 -11.51 21.82
C ARG A 41 -13.39 -11.02 20.51
N THR A 42 -12.71 -10.19 19.73
CA THR A 42 -13.27 -9.72 18.45
C THR A 42 -13.51 -10.90 17.51
N ARG A 43 -14.71 -10.96 16.94
CA ARG A 43 -15.07 -11.92 15.88
C ARG A 43 -14.98 -11.28 14.49
N ASN A 44 -14.48 -10.05 14.40
CA ASN A 44 -14.33 -9.34 13.15
C ASN A 44 -13.18 -9.99 12.34
N PRO A 45 -13.39 -10.44 11.09
CA PRO A 45 -12.33 -11.07 10.29
C PRO A 45 -11.44 -10.06 9.58
N HIS A 46 -11.82 -8.77 9.53
CA HIS A 46 -11.07 -7.75 8.81
C HIS A 46 -9.79 -7.40 9.55
N LEU A 47 -8.72 -7.18 8.76
CA LEU A 47 -7.41 -6.80 9.27
C LEU A 47 -7.54 -5.53 10.12
N PHE A 48 -7.89 -4.41 9.46
CA PHE A 48 -8.09 -3.14 10.14
C PHE A 48 -9.47 -3.08 10.81
N ILE A 49 -9.44 -2.83 12.11
CA ILE A 49 -10.63 -2.58 12.93
C ILE A 49 -10.46 -1.30 13.77
N SER A 50 -11.59 -0.70 14.09
CA SER A 50 -11.74 0.46 14.97
C SER A 50 -12.49 0.03 16.24
N SER A 51 -12.52 0.88 17.27
CA SER A 51 -13.35 0.64 18.46
C SER A 51 -14.81 0.36 18.12
N GLN A 52 -15.33 1.01 17.07
CA GLN A 52 -16.72 0.83 16.60
C GLN A 52 -16.92 -0.52 15.89
N THR A 53 -15.98 -0.93 15.05
CA THR A 53 -16.10 -2.17 14.24
C THR A 53 -15.58 -3.42 14.96
N ALA A 54 -14.85 -3.26 16.07
CA ALA A 54 -14.30 -4.38 16.84
C ALA A 54 -15.37 -5.36 17.36
N HIS A 55 -16.59 -4.87 17.60
CA HIS A 55 -17.73 -5.67 18.08
C HIS A 55 -18.67 -6.11 16.95
N THR A 56 -18.34 -5.81 15.70
CA THR A 56 -19.15 -6.15 14.52
C THR A 56 -18.38 -7.13 13.62
N ARG A 57 -18.95 -7.45 12.45
CA ARG A 57 -18.27 -8.19 11.37
C ARG A 57 -18.06 -7.31 10.13
N THR A 58 -18.24 -6.01 10.27
CA THR A 58 -18.15 -5.05 9.16
C THR A 58 -16.72 -4.47 9.09
N PRO A 59 -16.22 -4.13 7.89
CA PRO A 59 -14.94 -3.47 7.75
C PRO A 59 -15.00 -2.04 8.27
N VAL A 60 -13.83 -1.43 8.50
CA VAL A 60 -13.72 0.03 8.62
C VAL A 60 -14.07 0.71 7.30
N THR A 61 -14.57 1.94 7.36
CA THR A 61 -14.82 2.74 6.16
C THR A 61 -13.51 3.28 5.59
N ILE A 62 -13.48 3.59 4.29
CA ILE A 62 -12.30 4.23 3.66
C ILE A 62 -11.93 5.53 4.38
N GLY A 63 -12.94 6.29 4.82
CA GLY A 63 -12.78 7.52 5.59
C GLY A 63 -12.07 7.35 6.93
N TRP A 64 -12.01 6.14 7.49
CA TRP A 64 -11.33 5.87 8.77
C TRP A 64 -9.84 6.21 8.74
N MET A 65 -9.18 6.09 7.59
CA MET A 65 -7.76 6.42 7.45
C MET A 65 -7.49 7.90 7.16
N GLN A 66 -8.48 8.66 6.66
CA GLN A 66 -8.28 10.06 6.29
C GLN A 66 -7.73 10.93 7.43
N PRO A 67 -8.15 10.76 8.70
CA PRO A 67 -7.56 11.48 9.81
C PRO A 67 -6.05 11.30 9.98
N LEU A 68 -5.46 10.17 9.55
CA LEU A 68 -4.02 9.91 9.64
C LEU A 68 -3.20 10.82 8.71
N LEU A 69 -3.82 11.27 7.62
CA LEU A 69 -3.18 12.14 6.62
C LEU A 69 -3.55 13.62 6.82
N ARG A 70 -4.44 13.93 7.76
CA ARG A 70 -4.83 15.33 8.03
C ARG A 70 -3.63 16.11 8.56
N GLY A 71 -3.38 17.27 7.95
CA GLY A 71 -2.27 18.15 8.30
C GLY A 71 -0.94 17.78 7.65
N LEU A 72 -0.87 16.67 6.91
CA LEU A 72 0.28 16.35 6.07
C LEU A 72 0.08 16.93 4.66
N PRO A 73 1.14 17.38 3.98
CA PRO A 73 1.06 17.87 2.61
C PRO A 73 0.96 16.72 1.57
N VAL A 74 0.33 15.59 1.93
CA VAL A 74 0.23 14.40 1.09
C VAL A 74 -1.17 13.79 1.16
N THR A 75 -1.58 13.12 0.08
CA THR A 75 -2.81 12.33 0.03
C THR A 75 -2.47 10.86 -0.12
N ALA A 76 -3.41 9.96 0.23
CA ALA A 76 -3.21 8.52 0.02
C ALA A 76 -2.96 8.20 -1.46
N GLN A 77 -3.64 8.92 -2.35
CA GLN A 77 -3.43 8.81 -3.80
C GLN A 77 -2.01 9.22 -4.18
N ARG A 78 -1.50 10.33 -3.62
CA ARG A 78 -0.14 10.79 -3.91
C ARG A 78 0.92 9.82 -3.41
N LEU A 79 0.77 9.31 -2.19
CA LEU A 79 1.65 8.28 -1.64
C LEU A 79 1.65 7.01 -2.51
N ARG A 80 0.48 6.63 -3.03
CA ARG A 80 0.35 5.51 -3.96
C ARG A 80 1.08 5.77 -5.28
N GLU A 81 0.94 6.95 -5.86
CA GLU A 81 1.65 7.36 -7.07
C GLU A 81 3.17 7.37 -6.87
N ASP A 82 3.63 7.98 -5.78
CA ASP A 82 5.05 8.07 -5.45
C ASP A 82 5.65 6.65 -5.27
N ARG A 83 4.93 5.74 -4.60
CA ARG A 83 5.37 4.34 -4.43
C ARG A 83 5.41 3.57 -5.76
N ILE A 84 4.47 3.81 -6.68
CA ILE A 84 4.49 3.19 -8.02
C ILE A 84 5.73 3.63 -8.80
N LEU A 85 6.08 4.92 -8.72
CA LEU A 85 7.27 5.47 -9.39
C LEU A 85 8.58 4.98 -8.77
N GLU A 86 8.64 4.89 -7.44
CA GLU A 86 9.76 4.30 -6.73
C GLU A 86 9.96 2.83 -7.14
N GLU A 87 8.89 2.05 -7.19
CA GLU A 87 8.96 0.65 -7.62
C GLU A 87 9.47 0.54 -9.07
N ALA A 88 8.99 1.41 -9.96
CA ALA A 88 9.49 1.48 -11.33
C ALA A 88 10.99 1.77 -11.37
N ALA A 89 11.50 2.63 -10.48
CA ALA A 89 12.93 2.92 -10.39
C ALA A 89 13.74 1.72 -9.91
N VAL A 90 13.22 0.96 -8.93
CA VAL A 90 13.90 -0.21 -8.36
C VAL A 90 13.91 -1.40 -9.31
N THR A 91 12.84 -1.62 -10.08
CA THR A 91 12.70 -2.80 -10.94
C THR A 91 13.07 -2.58 -12.41
N GLY A 92 13.61 -1.41 -12.76
CA GLY A 92 14.01 -1.10 -14.13
C GLY A 92 12.84 -0.85 -15.07
N ALA A 93 11.75 -0.30 -14.53
CA ALA A 93 10.56 0.13 -15.28
C ALA A 93 9.83 -1.02 -16.01
N ASP A 94 9.67 -2.16 -15.33
CA ASP A 94 8.90 -3.31 -15.85
C ASP A 94 7.37 -3.12 -15.67
N PRO A 95 6.58 -3.01 -16.77
CA PRO A 95 5.13 -2.81 -16.68
C PRO A 95 4.40 -4.02 -16.11
N GLN A 96 4.89 -5.23 -16.36
CA GLN A 96 4.24 -6.45 -15.86
C GLN A 96 4.40 -6.53 -14.34
N HIS A 97 5.58 -6.19 -13.84
CA HIS A 97 5.84 -6.08 -12.41
C HIS A 97 4.93 -5.05 -11.73
N LEU A 98 4.80 -3.84 -12.29
CA LEU A 98 3.92 -2.81 -11.71
C LEU A 98 2.44 -3.24 -11.70
N CYS A 99 1.97 -3.91 -12.75
CA CYS A 99 0.60 -4.42 -12.78
C CYS A 99 0.38 -5.46 -11.68
N ALA A 100 1.32 -6.38 -11.49
CA ALA A 100 1.24 -7.40 -10.45
C ALA A 100 1.29 -6.81 -9.03
N VAL A 101 2.20 -5.87 -8.77
CA VAL A 101 2.40 -5.29 -7.43
C VAL A 101 1.29 -4.32 -7.03
N PHE A 102 0.77 -3.52 -7.96
CA PHE A 102 -0.22 -2.48 -7.63
C PHE A 102 -1.64 -2.79 -8.06
N ASN A 103 -1.88 -3.92 -8.73
CA ASN A 103 -3.17 -4.29 -9.30
C ASN A 103 -3.75 -3.16 -10.18
N ILE A 104 -2.93 -2.71 -11.13
CA ILE A 104 -3.30 -1.68 -12.11
C ILE A 104 -3.38 -2.30 -13.51
N THR A 105 -4.13 -1.67 -14.40
CA THR A 105 -4.23 -2.14 -15.78
C THR A 105 -2.89 -1.99 -16.51
N PRO A 106 -2.59 -2.84 -17.51
CA PRO A 106 -1.40 -2.70 -18.35
C PRO A 106 -1.22 -1.30 -18.95
N GLU A 107 -2.32 -0.67 -19.39
CA GLU A 107 -2.32 0.70 -19.89
C GLU A 107 -1.85 1.71 -18.82
N THR A 108 -2.34 1.55 -17.58
CA THR A 108 -1.95 2.39 -16.45
C THR A 108 -0.48 2.17 -16.09
N GLY A 109 -0.02 0.92 -16.06
CA GLY A 109 1.39 0.59 -15.82
C GLY A 109 2.32 1.23 -16.85
N LEU A 110 2.01 1.10 -18.14
CA LEU A 110 2.75 1.74 -19.23
C LEU A 110 2.77 3.27 -19.11
N ARG A 111 1.67 3.88 -18.66
CA ARG A 111 1.62 5.34 -18.42
C ARG A 111 2.60 5.77 -17.33
N TYR A 112 2.67 5.05 -16.22
CA TYR A 112 3.64 5.33 -15.14
C TYR A 112 5.08 5.15 -15.61
N ILE A 113 5.36 4.13 -16.41
CA ILE A 113 6.71 3.90 -16.96
C ILE A 113 7.12 5.02 -17.91
N ARG A 114 6.24 5.42 -18.84
CA ARG A 114 6.53 6.56 -19.72
C ARG A 114 6.76 7.84 -18.94
N TYR A 115 5.97 8.07 -17.88
CA TYR A 115 6.16 9.22 -17.00
C TYR A 115 7.52 9.17 -16.29
N PHE A 116 7.88 8.02 -15.74
CA PHE A 116 9.17 7.78 -15.08
C PHE A 116 10.36 7.99 -16.04
N GLN A 117 10.31 7.37 -17.23
CA GLN A 117 11.35 7.49 -18.26
C GLN A 117 11.54 8.94 -18.71
N ARG A 118 10.44 9.67 -18.96
CA ARG A 118 10.51 11.09 -19.32
C ARG A 118 11.17 11.95 -18.24
N GLY A 119 10.96 11.59 -16.96
CA GLY A 119 11.63 12.23 -15.83
C GLY A 119 13.13 11.93 -15.75
N MET A 120 13.58 10.76 -16.25
CA MET A 120 15.01 10.43 -16.35
C MET A 120 15.70 11.11 -17.55
N ASP A 121 14.97 11.29 -18.66
CA ASP A 121 15.50 11.92 -19.88
C ASP A 121 15.62 13.45 -19.76
N GLN A 122 15.04 14.03 -18.72
CA GLN A 122 15.20 15.45 -18.41
C GLN A 122 16.53 15.64 -17.65
N PRO A 123 17.57 16.27 -18.23
CA PRO A 123 18.77 16.59 -17.46
C PRO A 123 18.35 17.47 -16.29
N THR A 124 18.94 17.22 -15.12
CA THR A 124 18.84 18.07 -13.93
C THR A 124 19.47 19.43 -14.21
N HIS A 125 18.82 20.25 -15.05
CA HIS A 125 19.18 21.63 -15.27
C HIS A 125 18.28 22.51 -14.41
N ASN A 126 18.56 22.52 -13.09
CA ASN A 126 18.44 23.76 -12.31
C ASN A 126 19.15 23.64 -10.96
N GLN A 127 20.47 23.84 -10.99
CA GLN A 127 21.19 24.49 -9.90
C GLN A 127 22.05 25.59 -10.52
N GLN A 128 21.48 26.77 -10.77
CA GLN A 128 22.25 28.00 -10.98
C GLN A 128 21.44 29.21 -10.50
N GLY A 129 22.06 30.07 -9.70
CA GLY A 129 21.64 31.45 -9.48
C GLY A 129 21.52 31.86 -8.04
#